data_AF-Q82YP9-F1
#
_entry.id   AF-Q82YP9-F1
#
_cell.length_a   1.000
_cell.length_b   1.000
_cell.length_c   1.000
_cell.angle_alpha   90.00
_cell.angle_beta   90.00
_cell.angle_gamma   90.00
#
_symmetry.space_group_name_H-M   'P 1'
#
loop_
_entity.id
_entity.type
_entity.pdbx_description
1 polymer ?
#
loop_
_entity_poly.entity_id
_entity_poly.type
_entity_poly.pdbx_seq_one_letter_code
_entity_poly.pdbx_strand_id
1 'polypeptide(L)'
;MENREKIIQLFKNPLVTGYGIEIMSNGRLYSANFQRYKNRAKKEENPLIIFESMTEKVEQVFLELAEEVIRTNPKTKQEFNEMIREYSYKENSK
;
A
#
# COMPACT_ATOMS: atom_id res chain seq x y z
N MET A 1 -6.96 -14.02 6.21
CA MET A 1 -6.73 -12.59 6.42
C MET A 1 -7.76 -11.84 5.62
N GLU A 2 -8.55 -11.02 6.28
CA GLU A 2 -9.55 -10.19 5.63
C GLU A 2 -8.89 -9.09 4.79
N ASN A 3 -9.60 -8.56 3.79
CA ASN A 3 -9.05 -7.57 2.86
C ASN A 3 -8.55 -6.31 3.59
N ARG A 4 -9.30 -5.84 4.59
CA ARG A 4 -8.91 -4.67 5.39
C ARG A 4 -7.69 -4.93 6.25
N GLU A 5 -7.53 -6.14 6.77
CA GLU A 5 -6.33 -6.53 7.51
C GLU A 5 -5.07 -6.49 6.64
N LYS A 6 -5.15 -6.93 5.37
CA LYS A 6 -4.03 -6.83 4.42
C LYS A 6 -3.57 -5.37 4.25
N ILE A 7 -4.53 -4.46 4.10
CA ILE A 7 -4.26 -3.02 3.97
C ILE A 7 -3.64 -2.44 5.26
N ILE A 8 -4.12 -2.85 6.44
CA ILE A 8 -3.51 -2.45 7.71
C ILE A 8 -2.06 -2.96 7.82
N GLN A 9 -1.77 -4.19 7.37
CA GLN A 9 -0.41 -4.71 7.32
C GLN A 9 0.49 -3.89 6.37
N LEU A 10 -0.02 -3.49 5.21
CA LEU A 10 0.68 -2.58 4.29
C LEU A 10 1.07 -1.26 4.99
N PHE A 11 0.15 -0.65 5.75
CA PHE A 11 0.44 0.59 6.49
C PHE A 11 1.46 0.39 7.61
N LYS A 12 1.43 -0.75 8.30
CA LYS A 12 2.36 -1.08 9.38
C LYS A 12 3.75 -1.48 8.87
N ASN A 13 3.88 -1.90 7.61
CA ASN A 13 5.15 -2.34 7.05
C ASN A 13 6.17 -1.17 6.98
N PRO A 14 7.36 -1.28 7.62
CA PRO A 14 8.37 -0.22 7.62
C PRO A 14 9.07 -0.04 6.27
N LEU A 15 9.11 -1.07 5.41
CA LEU A 15 9.71 -0.99 4.07
C LEU A 15 8.85 -0.18 3.11
N VAL A 16 7.54 -0.15 3.33
CA VAL A 16 6.57 0.53 2.47
C VAL A 16 6.62 2.04 2.71
N THR A 17 7.03 2.78 1.69
CA THR A 17 7.09 4.25 1.72
C THR A 17 6.01 4.85 0.82
N GLY A 18 5.57 6.07 1.12
CA GLY A 18 4.63 6.79 0.26
C GLY A 18 5.12 6.93 -1.18
N TYR A 19 6.41 7.23 -1.36
CA TYR A 19 7.01 7.34 -2.69
C TYR A 19 7.01 6.01 -3.45
N GLY A 20 7.33 4.91 -2.77
CA GLY A 20 7.26 3.58 -3.38
C GLY A 20 5.84 3.21 -3.81
N ILE A 21 4.84 3.53 -3.00
CA ILE A 21 3.42 3.33 -3.34
C ILE A 21 2.98 4.21 -4.52
N GLU A 22 3.43 5.45 -4.59
CA GLU A 22 3.10 6.33 -5.71
C GLU A 22 3.62 5.78 -7.05
N ILE A 23 4.88 5.32 -7.08
CA ILE A 23 5.45 4.66 -8.26
C ILE A 23 4.68 3.37 -8.59
N MET A 24 4.47 2.51 -7.60
CA MET A 24 3.83 1.21 -7.76
C MET A 24 2.38 1.34 -8.25
N SER A 25 1.67 2.36 -7.78
CA SER A 25 0.30 2.66 -8.20
C SER A 25 0.20 3.40 -9.54
N ASN A 26 1.34 3.73 -10.18
CA ASN A 26 1.42 4.57 -11.37
C ASN A 26 0.68 5.93 -11.18
N GLY A 27 0.88 6.56 -10.02
CA GLY A 27 0.24 7.84 -9.69
C GLY A 27 -1.23 7.76 -9.28
N ARG A 28 -1.87 6.58 -9.26
CA ARG A 28 -3.25 6.40 -8.76
C ARG A 28 -3.39 6.78 -7.28
N LEU A 29 -2.29 6.68 -6.52
CA LEU A 29 -2.21 7.11 -5.12
C LEU A 29 -1.00 8.01 -4.90
N TYR A 30 -1.25 9.27 -4.55
CA TYR A 30 -0.18 10.18 -4.15
C TYR A 30 0.46 9.77 -2.82
N SER A 31 1.78 9.95 -2.73
CA SER A 31 2.59 9.70 -1.54
C SER A 31 2.00 10.35 -0.28
N ALA A 32 1.54 11.60 -0.41
CA ALA A 32 0.95 12.34 0.70
C ALA A 32 -0.33 11.68 1.22
N ASN A 33 -1.18 11.15 0.33
CA ASN A 33 -2.43 10.49 0.70
C ASN A 33 -2.13 9.17 1.43
N PHE A 34 -1.19 8.35 0.90
CA PHE A 34 -0.75 7.14 1.59
C PHE A 34 -0.21 7.45 2.99
N GLN A 35 0.66 8.46 3.12
CA GLN A 35 1.25 8.81 4.41
C GLN A 35 0.21 9.29 5.42
N ARG A 36 -0.85 9.99 4.99
CA ARG A 36 -1.97 10.36 5.87
C ARG A 36 -2.66 9.14 6.45
N TYR A 37 -3.06 8.17 5.61
CA TYR A 37 -3.68 6.93 6.09
C TYR A 37 -2.75 6.10 6.96
N LYS A 38 -1.48 5.96 6.55
CA LYS A 38 -0.45 5.25 7.32
C LYS A 38 -0.25 5.85 8.71
N ASN A 39 -0.17 7.18 8.80
CA ASN A 39 -0.01 7.85 10.08
C ASN A 39 -1.26 7.76 10.96
N ARG A 40 -2.45 7.82 10.36
CA ARG A 40 -3.70 7.64 11.09
C ARG A 40 -3.83 6.22 11.63
N ALA A 41 -3.59 5.20 10.82
CA ALA A 41 -3.61 3.79 11.22
C ALA A 41 -2.64 3.45 12.38
N LYS A 42 -1.59 4.26 12.59
CA LYS A 42 -0.66 4.13 13.72
C LYS A 42 -1.15 4.79 15.01
N LYS A 43 -2.00 5.82 14.92
CA LYS A 43 -2.47 6.63 16.05
C LYS A 43 -3.80 6.14 16.62
N GLU A 44 -4.65 5.58 15.77
CA GLU A 44 -5.98 5.10 16.16
C GLU A 44 -5.89 3.82 16.99
N GLU A 45 -6.66 3.74 18.08
CA GLU A 45 -6.78 2.53 18.90
C GLU A 45 -7.35 1.36 18.08
N ASN A 46 -8.34 1.66 17.23
CA ASN A 46 -8.82 0.76 16.20
C ASN A 46 -8.43 1.26 14.80
N PRO A 47 -7.39 0.69 14.16
CA PRO A 47 -6.97 1.10 12.83
C PRO A 47 -8.03 0.93 11.74
N LEU A 48 -9.08 0.13 11.96
CA LEU A 48 -10.15 -0.07 10.96
C LEU A 48 -11.00 1.19 10.76
N ILE A 49 -10.96 2.16 11.68
CA ILE A 49 -11.72 3.42 11.53
C ILE A 49 -11.27 4.23 10.30
N ILE A 50 -10.07 4.00 9.78
CA ILE A 50 -9.58 4.71 8.59
C ILE A 50 -10.43 4.44 7.35
N PHE A 51 -11.08 3.26 7.27
CA PHE A 51 -11.89 2.84 6.13
C PHE A 51 -13.19 3.64 6.03
N GLU A 52 -13.71 4.20 7.13
CA GLU A 52 -14.91 5.05 7.11
C GLU A 52 -14.71 6.33 6.29
N SER A 53 -13.46 6.80 6.20
CA SER A 53 -13.08 7.99 5.43
C SER A 53 -12.52 7.67 4.04
N MET A 54 -12.45 6.40 3.67
CA MET A 54 -11.84 5.93 2.43
C MET A 54 -12.93 5.70 1.38
N THR A 55 -12.67 6.15 0.14
CA THR A 55 -13.56 5.78 -0.97
C THR A 55 -13.30 4.35 -1.40
N GLU A 56 -14.30 3.66 -1.93
CA GLU A 56 -14.16 2.29 -2.44
C GLU A 56 -13.01 2.15 -3.45
N LYS A 57 -12.86 3.14 -4.33
CA LYS A 57 -11.76 3.17 -5.31
C LYS A 57 -10.39 3.21 -4.62
N VAL A 58 -10.23 3.98 -3.56
CA VAL A 58 -8.97 4.06 -2.82
C VAL A 58 -8.72 2.77 -2.04
N GLU A 59 -9.77 2.18 -1.43
CA GLU A 59 -9.69 0.91 -0.72
C GLU A 59 -9.25 -0.22 -1.66
N GLN A 60 -9.83 -0.29 -2.86
CA GLN A 60 -9.44 -1.27 -3.89
C GLN A 60 -7.98 -1.13 -4.31
N VAL A 61 -7.50 0.09 -4.55
CA VAL A 61 -6.09 0.29 -4.93
C VAL A 61 -5.17 -0.11 -3.77
N PHE A 62 -5.50 0.22 -2.51
CA PHE A 62 -4.69 -0.25 -1.39
C PHE A 62 -4.71 -1.77 -1.25
N LEU A 63 -5.84 -2.42 -1.50
CA LEU A 63 -5.93 -3.88 -1.46
C LEU A 63 -5.02 -4.52 -2.51
N GLU A 64 -5.09 -4.04 -3.75
CA GLU A 64 -4.25 -4.49 -4.87
C GLU A 64 -2.75 -4.41 -4.50
N LEU A 65 -2.31 -3.26 -3.98
CA LEU A 65 -0.92 -3.05 -3.58
C LEU A 65 -0.52 -3.88 -2.35
N ALA A 66 -1.43 -4.06 -1.39
CA ALA A 66 -1.20 -4.89 -0.21
C ALA A 66 -1.03 -6.35 -0.59
N GLU A 67 -1.85 -6.86 -1.50
CA GLU A 67 -1.75 -8.23 -2.01
C GLU A 67 -0.43 -8.47 -2.73
N GLU A 68 0.05 -7.51 -3.52
CA GLU A 68 1.34 -7.63 -4.19
C GLU A 68 2.52 -7.62 -3.19
N VAL A 69 2.49 -6.76 -2.18
CA VAL A 69 3.51 -6.74 -1.11
C VAL A 69 3.50 -8.03 -0.30
N ILE A 70 2.32 -8.60 -0.02
CA ILE A 70 2.19 -9.89 0.66
C ILE A 70 2.71 -11.03 -0.21
N ARG A 71 2.37 -11.03 -1.51
CA ARG A 71 2.73 -12.06 -2.47
C ARG A 71 4.24 -12.14 -2.69
N THR A 72 4.90 -11.00 -2.80
CA THR A 72 6.35 -10.90 -3.03
C THR A 72 7.16 -10.90 -1.74
N ASN A 73 6.54 -10.51 -0.62
CA ASN A 73 7.08 -10.61 0.74
C ASN A 73 8.51 -10.06 0.89
N PRO A 74 8.79 -8.83 0.43
CA PRO A 74 10.14 -8.29 0.45
C PRO A 74 10.65 -8.15 1.88
N LYS A 75 11.87 -8.62 2.12
CA LYS A 75 12.58 -8.60 3.40
C LYS A 75 13.54 -7.43 3.52
N THR A 76 13.97 -6.90 2.39
CA THR A 76 14.91 -5.78 2.32
C THR A 76 14.35 -4.61 1.52
N LYS A 77 14.93 -3.42 1.71
CA LYS A 77 14.59 -2.24 0.92
C LYS A 77 14.92 -2.44 -0.57
N GLN A 78 15.98 -3.20 -0.86
CA GLN A 78 16.35 -3.54 -2.23
C GLN A 78 15.27 -4.41 -2.89
N GLU A 79 14.87 -5.50 -2.23
CA GLU A 79 13.79 -6.37 -2.72
C GLU A 79 12.47 -5.60 -2.90
N PHE A 80 12.15 -4.68 -1.99
CA PHE A 80 10.98 -3.83 -2.14
C PHE A 80 11.05 -2.92 -3.37
N ASN A 81 12.22 -2.34 -3.66
CA ASN A 81 12.42 -1.53 -4.86
C ASN A 81 12.36 -2.37 -6.15
N GLU A 82 12.89 -3.59 -6.13
CA GLU A 82 12.81 -4.54 -7.25
C GLU A 82 11.35 -4.94 -7.51
N MET A 83 10.60 -5.27 -6.46
CA MET A 83 9.15 -5.51 -6.52
C MET A 83 8.40 -4.35 -7.17
N ILE A 84 8.66 -3.10 -6.74
CA ILE A 84 8.00 -1.91 -7.34
C ILE A 84 8.27 -1.85 -8.85
N ARG A 85 9.52 -2.04 -9.26
CA ARG A 85 9.89 -2.01 -10.69
C ARG A 85 9.13 -3.07 -11.47
N GLU A 86 9.16 -4.32 -11.01
CA GLU A 86 8.47 -5.43 -11.66
C GLU A 86 6.96 -5.20 -11.77
N TYR A 87 6.35 -4.69 -10.70
CA TYR A 87 4.92 -4.40 -10.67
C TYR A 87 4.54 -3.30 -11.66
N SER A 88 5.27 -2.18 -11.64
CA SER A 88 5.04 -1.06 -12.56
C SER A 88 5.24 -1.46 -14.02
N TYR A 89 6.20 -2.33 -14.34
CA TYR A 89 6.36 -2.87 -15.70
C TYR A 89 5.17 -3.72 -16.14
N LYS A 90 4.64 -4.57 -15.25
CA LYS A 90 3.47 -5.42 -15.55
C LYS A 90 2.21 -4.57 -15.78
N GLU A 91 1.98 -3.55 -14.97
CA GLU A 91 0.83 -2.65 -15.12
C GLU A 91 0.90 -1.80 -16.38
N ASN A 92 2.09 -1.32 -16.78
CA ASN A 92 2.25 -0.58 -18.03
C ASN A 92 2.13 -1.45 -19.29
N SER A 93 2.14 -2.78 -19.14
CA SER A 93 2.04 -3.75 -20.24
C SER A 93 0.63 -4.36 -20.38
N LYS A 94 -0.33 -3.94 -19.53
CA LYS A 94 -1.74 -4.32 -19.57
C LYS A 94 -2.56 -3.26 -20.29
#